data_AF-A0A1Y0UVJ6-F1
#
_entry.id   AF-A0A1Y0UVJ6-F1
#
_cell.length_a   1.000
_cell.length_b   1.000
_cell.length_c   1.000
_cell.angle_alpha   90.00
_cell.angle_beta   90.00
_cell.angle_gamma   90.00
#
_symmetry.space_group_name_H-M   'P 1'
#
loop_
_entity.id
_entity.type
_entity.pdbx_description
1 polymer ?
#
loop_
_entity_poly.entity_id
_entity_poly.type
_entity_poly.pdbx_seq_one_letter_code
_entity_poly.pdbx_strand_id
1 'polypeptide(L)'
;MKFPTFTRCQFCGAIPAEGEKLSRTHIWPKWLNTTLEHHPSCDVECIDRPDFSKITKTRKTRHQDIFTIQPRIACIQCNGGWMNNIEQGVLDFLKPIISNDWPQFLTPEQIRKLSLWLALICMNAELASPLYNTITQADRDYIRNKEDLPRGWSIIVAKNHGSYWRKRRGYHNYPALPLSINRRLSGTVDNPTYDKQITTFGIGPLFAQVVSGQDFNFVAHHFFAAQKFGFGILFPRHDSSPLDTTQLHNLSDHQINDLNSQIPWFLHV
;
A
#
# COMPACT_ATOMS: atom_id res chain seq x y z
N MET A 1 -2.40 -10.21 18.14
CA MET A 1 -2.70 -10.94 16.87
C MET A 1 -1.41 -11.61 16.43
N LYS A 2 -1.44 -12.92 16.16
CA LYS A 2 -0.28 -13.61 15.58
C LYS A 2 -0.24 -13.28 14.08
N PHE A 3 0.93 -12.89 13.58
CA PHE A 3 1.14 -12.77 12.13
C PHE A 3 1.02 -14.15 11.47
N PRO A 4 0.61 -14.22 10.19
CA PRO A 4 0.73 -15.45 9.43
C PRO A 4 2.16 -15.97 9.46
N THR A 5 2.30 -17.29 9.57
CA THR A 5 3.59 -17.96 9.48
C THR A 5 3.75 -18.54 8.08
N PHE A 6 4.81 -18.12 7.39
CA PHE A 6 5.12 -18.60 6.05
C PHE A 6 6.31 -19.56 6.09
N THR A 7 6.24 -20.62 5.29
CA THR A 7 7.32 -21.60 5.10
C THR A 7 8.21 -21.29 3.90
N ARG A 8 7.82 -20.32 3.07
CA ARG A 8 8.56 -19.86 1.90
C ARG A 8 8.48 -18.34 1.78
N CYS A 9 9.45 -17.75 1.11
CA CYS A 9 9.45 -16.33 0.81
C CYS A 9 8.23 -15.98 -0.04
N GLN A 10 7.45 -14.99 0.41
CA GLN A 10 6.26 -14.52 -0.27
C GLN A 10 6.56 -13.63 -1.48
N PHE A 11 7.84 -13.34 -1.75
CA PHE A 11 8.28 -12.52 -2.88
C PHE A 11 8.97 -13.31 -3.98
N CYS A 12 9.68 -14.39 -3.64
CA CYS A 12 10.39 -15.21 -4.64
C CYS A 12 10.04 -16.70 -4.59
N GLY A 13 9.20 -17.14 -3.66
CA GLY A 13 8.85 -18.55 -3.48
C GLY A 13 9.96 -19.42 -2.87
N ALA A 14 11.17 -18.89 -2.66
CA ALA A 14 12.28 -19.67 -2.11
C ALA A 14 11.98 -20.18 -0.70
N ILE A 15 12.32 -21.45 -0.46
CA ILE A 15 12.21 -22.10 0.85
C ILE A 15 13.53 -21.83 1.59
N PRO A 16 13.51 -21.36 2.85
CA PRO A 16 14.73 -21.23 3.66
C PRO A 16 15.48 -22.57 3.75
N ALA A 17 16.81 -22.52 3.87
CA ALA A 17 17.59 -23.73 4.12
C ALA A 17 17.20 -24.38 5.46
N GLU A 18 17.55 -25.64 5.65
CA GLU A 18 17.25 -26.35 6.89
C GLU A 18 17.83 -25.59 8.10
N GLY A 19 16.99 -25.37 9.12
CA GLY A 19 17.35 -24.58 10.31
C GLY A 19 17.24 -23.05 10.15
N GLU A 20 17.14 -22.54 8.92
CA GLU A 20 16.96 -21.11 8.66
C GLU A 20 15.49 -20.67 8.76
N LYS A 21 15.29 -19.37 8.99
CA LYS A 21 13.95 -18.75 9.05
C LYS A 21 13.90 -17.58 8.08
N LEU A 22 12.71 -17.32 7.53
CA LEU A 22 12.44 -16.08 6.80
C LEU A 22 12.83 -14.86 7.63
N SER A 23 13.36 -13.83 6.97
CA SER A 23 13.81 -12.59 7.59
C SER A 23 12.63 -11.79 8.14
N ARG A 24 12.87 -11.13 9.27
CA ARG A 24 11.95 -10.13 9.84
C ARG A 24 11.98 -8.90 8.94
N THR A 25 10.87 -8.66 8.25
CA THR A 25 10.72 -7.55 7.29
C THR A 25 9.90 -6.49 7.98
N HIS A 26 10.39 -5.26 8.05
CA HIS A 26 9.55 -4.18 8.55
C HIS A 26 8.45 -3.87 7.53
N ILE A 27 7.21 -3.67 7.98
CA ILE A 27 6.18 -3.11 7.07
C ILE A 27 6.57 -1.70 6.67
N TRP A 28 7.04 -0.93 7.65
CA TRP A 28 7.54 0.43 7.47
C TRP A 28 9.05 0.48 7.64
N PRO A 29 9.80 1.05 6.69
CA PRO A 29 11.24 1.12 6.78
C PRO A 29 11.74 1.66 8.12
N LYS A 30 12.81 1.06 8.66
CA LYS A 30 13.34 1.37 9.99
C LYS A 30 13.71 2.85 10.18
N TRP A 31 14.10 3.55 9.12
CA TRP A 31 14.46 4.97 9.19
C TRP A 31 13.27 5.89 9.48
N LEU A 32 12.03 5.44 9.28
CA LEU A 32 10.84 6.19 9.70
C LEU A 32 10.78 6.32 11.22
N ASN A 33 11.27 5.33 11.97
CA ASN A 33 11.32 5.36 13.44
C ASN A 33 12.14 6.53 13.98
N THR A 34 13.13 6.99 13.22
CA THR A 34 13.98 8.12 13.64
C THR A 34 13.48 9.45 13.11
N THR A 35 12.52 9.45 12.19
CA THR A 35 12.03 10.64 11.50
C THR A 35 10.67 11.09 12.03
N LEU A 36 9.82 10.12 12.42
CA LEU A 36 8.49 10.37 12.94
C LEU A 36 8.43 10.02 14.43
N GLU A 37 7.61 10.77 15.16
CA GLU A 37 7.35 10.50 16.56
C GLU A 37 6.75 9.10 16.76
N HIS A 38 7.30 8.37 17.71
CA HIS A 38 6.79 7.09 18.13
C HIS A 38 5.42 7.20 18.79
N HIS A 39 4.58 6.18 18.57
CA HIS A 39 3.28 6.10 19.21
C HIS A 39 3.10 4.76 19.93
N PRO A 40 2.58 4.76 21.18
CA PRO A 40 2.41 3.51 21.95
C PRO A 40 1.39 2.55 21.35
N SER A 41 0.58 3.02 20.39
CA SER A 41 -0.43 2.22 19.72
C SER A 41 -0.63 2.66 18.27
N CYS A 42 -1.10 1.73 17.44
CA CYS A 42 -1.61 2.03 16.11
C CYS A 42 -2.99 1.42 15.91
N ASP A 43 -3.81 2.11 15.12
CA ASP A 43 -5.11 1.62 14.67
C ASP A 43 -4.94 1.02 13.27
N VAL A 44 -5.34 -0.23 13.11
CA VAL A 44 -5.49 -0.83 11.79
C VAL A 44 -6.96 -1.08 11.57
N GLU A 45 -7.49 -0.52 10.49
CA GLU A 45 -8.88 -0.71 10.10
C GLU A 45 -8.93 -1.48 8.80
N CYS A 46 -9.71 -2.56 8.80
CA CYS A 46 -9.91 -3.45 7.67
C CYS A 46 -11.40 -3.44 7.34
N ILE A 47 -11.74 -3.07 6.12
CA ILE A 47 -13.09 -3.22 5.60
C ILE A 47 -13.09 -4.35 4.57
N ASP A 48 -13.85 -5.38 4.88
CA ASP A 48 -14.13 -6.49 4.01
C ASP A 48 -15.53 -6.31 3.41
N ARG A 49 -15.63 -6.41 2.08
CA ARG A 49 -16.89 -6.36 1.35
C ARG A 49 -16.97 -7.64 0.53
N PRO A 50 -17.46 -8.76 1.09
CA PRO A 50 -17.65 -9.97 0.31
C PRO A 50 -18.74 -9.82 -0.76
N ASP A 51 -19.74 -8.95 -0.52
CA ASP A 51 -20.74 -8.52 -1.51
C ASP A 51 -21.12 -7.04 -1.27
N PHE A 52 -21.77 -6.39 -2.25
CA PHE A 52 -22.14 -4.97 -2.14
C PHE A 52 -23.14 -4.65 -1.02
N SER A 53 -23.89 -5.65 -0.55
CA SER A 53 -24.90 -5.49 0.51
C SER A 53 -24.35 -5.74 1.92
N LYS A 54 -23.20 -6.43 2.02
CA LYS A 54 -22.57 -6.81 3.28
C LYS A 54 -21.21 -6.16 3.40
N ILE A 55 -21.11 -5.21 4.32
CA ILE A 55 -19.87 -4.57 4.71
C ILE A 55 -19.49 -5.08 6.09
N THR A 56 -18.39 -5.82 6.18
CA THR A 56 -17.80 -6.23 7.45
C THR A 56 -16.65 -5.29 7.78
N LYS A 57 -16.88 -4.38 8.72
CA LYS A 57 -15.86 -3.45 9.21
C LYS A 57 -15.21 -4.01 10.46
N THR A 58 -13.92 -4.31 10.37
CA THR A 58 -13.11 -4.76 11.51
C THR A 58 -12.07 -3.70 11.86
N ARG A 59 -12.20 -3.07 13.03
CA ARG A 59 -11.17 -2.19 13.58
C ARG A 59 -10.38 -2.94 14.65
N LYS A 60 -9.06 -2.88 14.56
CA LYS A 60 -8.14 -3.46 15.55
C LYS A 60 -7.15 -2.39 15.99
N THR A 61 -7.23 -2.00 17.25
CA THR A 61 -6.18 -1.22 17.90
C THR A 61 -5.08 -2.18 18.35
N ARG A 62 -3.84 -1.87 18.01
CA ARG A 62 -2.66 -2.63 18.43
C ARG A 62 -1.90 -1.80 19.45
N HIS A 63 -1.55 -2.40 20.58
CA HIS A 63 -0.70 -1.80 21.61
C HIS A 63 0.80 -1.88 21.25
N GLN A 64 1.12 -1.64 19.98
CA GLN A 64 2.49 -1.58 19.49
C GLN A 64 2.55 -0.50 18.42
N ASP A 65 3.72 0.12 18.30
CA ASP A 65 3.99 1.10 17.26
C ASP A 65 3.96 0.44 15.88
N ILE A 66 3.30 1.07 14.91
CA ILE A 66 3.19 0.56 13.54
C ILE A 66 4.56 0.34 12.91
N PHE A 67 5.55 1.16 13.25
CA PHE A 67 6.90 1.08 12.70
C PHE A 67 7.74 -0.07 13.28
N THR A 68 7.28 -0.69 14.37
CA THR A 68 7.93 -1.86 14.99
C THR A 68 7.44 -3.19 14.42
N ILE A 69 6.46 -3.17 13.51
CA ILE A 69 5.86 -4.38 12.96
C ILE A 69 6.81 -5.09 12.01
N GLN A 70 7.18 -6.33 12.36
CA GLN A 70 8.16 -7.13 11.63
C GLN A 70 7.70 -8.58 11.34
N PRO A 71 6.78 -8.83 10.40
CA PRO A 71 6.43 -10.19 9.99
C PRO A 71 7.61 -10.93 9.33
N ARG A 72 7.59 -12.27 9.37
CA ARG A 72 8.56 -13.13 8.69
C ARG A 72 8.04 -13.55 7.32
N ILE A 73 8.19 -12.68 6.32
CA ILE A 73 7.57 -12.81 4.97
C ILE A 73 8.58 -12.96 3.82
N ALA A 74 9.80 -12.45 3.97
CA ALA A 74 10.81 -12.44 2.92
C ALA A 74 12.01 -13.35 3.27
N CYS A 75 12.75 -13.83 2.27
CA CYS A 75 14.09 -14.37 2.49
C CYS A 75 15.11 -13.22 2.62
N ILE A 76 16.31 -13.51 3.12
CA ILE A 76 17.39 -12.53 3.28
C ILE A 76 17.74 -11.88 1.94
N GLN A 77 17.77 -12.65 0.84
CA GLN A 77 18.10 -12.14 -0.49
C GLN A 77 17.06 -11.14 -1.03
N CYS A 78 15.77 -11.37 -0.81
CA CYS A 78 14.73 -10.41 -1.22
C CYS A 78 14.78 -9.16 -0.34
N ASN A 79 14.76 -9.36 0.99
CA ASN A 79 14.69 -8.26 1.95
C ASN A 79 15.94 -7.36 1.89
N GLY A 80 17.13 -7.95 1.85
CA GLY A 80 18.40 -7.22 1.76
C GLY A 80 18.81 -6.83 0.34
N GLY A 81 18.13 -7.36 -0.69
CA GLY A 81 18.39 -7.07 -2.09
C GLY A 81 17.43 -6.02 -2.64
N TRP A 82 16.58 -6.41 -3.59
CA TRP A 82 15.73 -5.50 -4.34
C TRP A 82 14.76 -4.70 -3.47
N MET A 83 14.24 -5.26 -2.36
CA MET A 83 13.35 -4.53 -1.45
C MET A 83 14.09 -3.37 -0.78
N ASN A 84 15.30 -3.64 -0.26
CA ASN A 84 16.15 -2.61 0.31
C ASN A 84 16.55 -1.58 -0.75
N ASN A 85 16.84 -1.99 -1.99
CA ASN A 85 17.16 -1.04 -3.07
C ASN A 85 16.00 -0.05 -3.33
N ILE A 86 14.75 -0.53 -3.35
CA ILE A 86 13.56 0.33 -3.46
C ILE A 86 13.50 1.31 -2.28
N GLU A 87 13.72 0.84 -1.05
CA GLU A 87 13.70 1.70 0.14
C GLU A 87 14.80 2.76 0.12
N GLN A 88 16.03 2.39 -0.23
CA GLN A 88 17.16 3.33 -0.32
C GLN A 88 16.90 4.36 -1.43
N GLY A 89 16.29 3.95 -2.54
CA GLY A 89 16.04 4.81 -3.69
C GLY A 89 15.16 6.03 -3.41
N VAL A 90 14.31 5.98 -2.38
CA VAL A 90 13.40 7.08 -2.03
C VAL A 90 13.91 8.01 -0.94
N LEU A 91 14.95 7.62 -0.18
CA LEU A 91 15.34 8.30 1.07
C LEU A 91 15.56 9.80 0.92
N ASP A 92 16.34 10.18 -0.10
CA ASP A 92 16.86 11.55 -0.24
C ASP A 92 15.74 12.58 -0.43
N PHE A 93 14.65 12.19 -1.10
CA PHE A 93 13.54 13.10 -1.39
C PHE A 93 12.28 12.82 -0.55
N LEU A 94 12.11 11.59 -0.06
CA LEU A 94 10.94 11.24 0.76
C LEU A 94 11.07 11.74 2.20
N LYS A 95 12.28 11.79 2.76
CA LYS A 95 12.50 12.34 4.10
C LYS A 95 12.00 13.79 4.23
N PRO A 96 12.42 14.74 3.35
CA PRO A 96 11.87 16.10 3.34
C PRO A 96 10.33 16.12 3.28
N ILE A 97 9.74 15.35 2.36
CA ILE A 97 8.28 15.24 2.23
C ILE A 97 7.63 14.83 3.54
N ILE A 98 8.13 13.79 4.21
CA ILE A 98 7.57 13.28 5.48
C ILE A 98 7.78 14.29 6.63
N SER A 99 8.80 15.14 6.54
CA SER A 99 9.05 16.25 7.47
C SER A 99 8.30 17.54 7.09
N ASN A 100 7.37 17.49 6.13
CA ASN A 100 6.59 18.63 5.64
C ASN A 100 7.40 19.69 4.89
N ASP A 101 8.54 19.28 4.33
CA ASP A 101 9.36 20.06 3.42
C ASP A 101 9.23 19.49 2.00
N TRP A 102 8.12 19.81 1.35
CA TRP A 102 7.80 19.29 0.02
C TRP A 102 8.62 20.00 -1.06
N PRO A 103 9.32 19.27 -1.95
CA PRO A 103 9.93 19.89 -3.12
C PRO A 103 8.84 20.42 -4.04
N GLN A 104 9.06 21.56 -4.72
CA GLN A 104 8.06 22.10 -5.65
C GLN A 104 7.65 21.09 -6.73
N PHE A 105 8.60 20.29 -7.22
CA PHE A 105 8.36 19.26 -8.23
C PHE A 105 8.96 17.92 -7.81
N LEU A 106 8.28 16.83 -8.17
CA LEU A 106 8.88 15.49 -8.25
C LEU A 106 9.18 15.14 -9.70
N THR A 107 10.42 14.79 -9.98
CA THR A 107 10.85 14.31 -11.30
C THR A 107 10.20 12.97 -11.64
N PRO A 108 10.11 12.60 -12.93
CA PRO A 108 9.59 11.29 -13.34
C PRO A 108 10.25 10.10 -12.63
N GLU A 109 11.56 10.17 -12.42
CA GLU A 109 12.29 9.12 -11.72
C GLU A 109 11.96 9.05 -10.23
N GLN A 110 11.79 10.20 -9.56
CA GLN A 110 11.32 10.23 -8.17
C GLN A 110 9.89 9.69 -8.05
N ILE A 111 9.01 10.00 -9.00
CA ILE A 111 7.65 9.47 -9.07
C ILE A 111 7.68 7.94 -9.21
N ARG A 112 8.50 7.40 -10.11
CA ARG A 112 8.67 5.95 -10.30
C ARG A 112 9.14 5.27 -9.01
N LYS A 113 10.21 5.80 -8.40
CA LYS A 113 10.76 5.28 -7.14
C LYS A 113 9.74 5.33 -5.99
N LEU A 114 9.02 6.45 -5.86
CA LEU A 114 7.96 6.60 -4.87
C LEU A 114 6.83 5.58 -5.10
N SER A 115 6.43 5.37 -6.35
CA SER A 115 5.41 4.38 -6.72
C SER A 115 5.80 2.96 -6.30
N LEU A 116 7.02 2.55 -6.62
CA LEU A 116 7.57 1.24 -6.22
C LEU A 116 7.63 1.07 -4.70
N TRP A 117 8.05 2.11 -4.00
CA TRP A 117 8.11 2.09 -2.55
C TRP A 117 6.71 1.96 -1.93
N LEU A 118 5.74 2.74 -2.39
CA LEU A 118 4.35 2.65 -1.92
C LEU A 118 3.73 1.26 -2.20
N ALA A 119 4.03 0.68 -3.36
CA ALA A 119 3.62 -0.68 -3.69
C ALA A 119 4.29 -1.73 -2.77
N LEU A 120 5.57 -1.56 -2.44
CA LEU A 120 6.29 -2.42 -1.49
C LEU A 120 5.64 -2.37 -0.10
N ILE A 121 5.31 -1.18 0.41
CA ILE A 121 4.57 -1.02 1.67
C ILE A 121 3.22 -1.75 1.60
N CYS A 122 2.48 -1.58 0.49
CA CYS A 122 1.19 -2.24 0.28
C CYS A 122 1.33 -3.78 0.33
N MET A 123 2.31 -4.35 -0.36
CA MET A 123 2.60 -5.80 -0.35
C MET A 123 2.96 -6.30 1.06
N ASN A 124 3.82 -5.59 1.78
CA ASN A 124 4.21 -5.96 3.14
C ASN A 124 3.02 -5.91 4.10
N ALA A 125 2.19 -4.87 3.98
CA ALA A 125 1.02 -4.67 4.83
C ALA A 125 -0.07 -5.71 4.57
N GLU A 126 -0.30 -6.07 3.30
CA GLU A 126 -1.17 -7.18 2.91
C GLU A 126 -0.72 -8.50 3.56
N LEU A 127 0.54 -8.89 3.36
CA LEU A 127 1.09 -10.15 3.88
C LEU A 127 1.16 -10.21 5.42
N ALA A 128 1.16 -9.06 6.07
CA ALA A 128 1.07 -8.97 7.53
C ALA A 128 -0.36 -9.17 8.07
N SER A 129 -1.38 -9.11 7.19
CA SER A 129 -2.77 -9.37 7.53
C SER A 129 -3.09 -10.85 7.31
N PRO A 130 -3.70 -11.55 8.29
CA PRO A 130 -4.03 -12.97 8.16
C PRO A 130 -5.24 -13.25 7.28
N LEU A 131 -5.87 -12.22 6.73
CA LEU A 131 -7.20 -12.34 6.18
C LEU A 131 -7.19 -12.55 4.67
N TYR A 132 -6.38 -11.80 3.92
CA TYR A 132 -6.61 -11.63 2.48
C TYR A 132 -5.32 -11.45 1.70
N ASN A 133 -5.21 -12.14 0.56
CA ASN A 133 -4.16 -11.94 -0.44
C ASN A 133 -4.84 -11.61 -1.78
N THR A 134 -4.44 -10.51 -2.39
CA THR A 134 -4.96 -9.94 -3.64
C THR A 134 -3.85 -9.71 -4.64
N ILE A 135 -2.66 -9.33 -4.15
CA ILE A 135 -1.47 -9.15 -4.95
C ILE A 135 -0.92 -10.52 -5.30
N THR A 136 -0.77 -10.79 -6.59
CA THR A 136 -0.37 -12.12 -7.08
C THR A 136 1.15 -12.30 -7.01
N GLN A 137 1.64 -13.54 -7.06
CA GLN A 137 3.07 -13.79 -7.19
C GLN A 137 3.63 -13.20 -8.50
N ALA A 138 2.84 -13.22 -9.59
CA ALA A 138 3.22 -12.61 -10.86
C ALA A 138 3.45 -11.09 -10.74
N ASP A 139 2.62 -10.39 -9.95
CA ASP A 139 2.83 -8.96 -9.69
C ASP A 139 4.14 -8.72 -8.92
N ARG A 140 4.41 -9.53 -7.89
CA ARG A 140 5.65 -9.45 -7.10
C ARG A 140 6.88 -9.74 -7.95
N ASP A 141 6.80 -10.75 -8.81
CA ASP A 141 7.88 -11.09 -9.75
C ASP A 141 8.08 -9.99 -10.79
N TYR A 142 7.01 -9.35 -11.29
CA TYR A 142 7.10 -8.22 -12.20
C TYR A 142 7.84 -7.06 -11.54
N ILE A 143 7.42 -6.65 -10.33
CA ILE A 143 8.06 -5.56 -9.58
C ILE A 143 9.54 -5.88 -9.31
N ARG A 144 9.84 -7.10 -8.86
CA ARG A 144 11.22 -7.53 -8.59
C ARG A 144 12.09 -7.52 -9.85
N ASN A 145 11.59 -8.06 -10.95
CA ASN A 145 12.39 -8.31 -12.15
C ASN A 145 12.46 -7.12 -13.11
N LYS A 146 11.43 -6.25 -13.09
CA LYS A 146 11.31 -5.09 -13.99
C LYS A 146 11.56 -3.76 -13.31
N GLU A 147 11.58 -3.73 -11.98
CA GLU A 147 11.62 -2.48 -11.20
C GLU A 147 10.56 -1.49 -11.68
N ASP A 148 9.37 -2.01 -11.97
CA ASP A 148 8.21 -1.24 -12.45
C ASP A 148 6.91 -1.90 -11.95
N LEU A 149 5.79 -1.19 -12.05
CA LEU A 149 4.49 -1.70 -11.62
C LEU A 149 3.76 -2.38 -12.78
N PRO A 150 3.14 -3.55 -12.56
CA PRO A 150 2.36 -4.20 -13.60
C PRO A 150 1.05 -3.44 -13.82
N ARG A 151 0.38 -3.75 -14.93
CA ARG A 151 -0.99 -3.29 -15.16
C ARG A 151 -1.89 -3.77 -14.01
N GLY A 152 -2.86 -2.94 -13.62
CA GLY A 152 -3.76 -3.25 -12.51
C GLY A 152 -3.39 -2.58 -11.20
N TRP A 153 -2.38 -1.70 -11.23
CA TRP A 153 -2.05 -0.82 -10.11
C TRP A 153 -2.52 0.60 -10.39
N SER A 154 -2.93 1.32 -9.35
CA SER A 154 -3.09 2.77 -9.37
C SER A 154 -2.63 3.34 -8.03
N ILE A 155 -1.75 4.34 -8.09
CA ILE A 155 -1.14 4.95 -6.91
C ILE A 155 -1.31 6.45 -7.01
N ILE A 156 -1.92 7.01 -5.98
CA ILE A 156 -2.21 8.44 -5.88
C ILE A 156 -1.70 8.99 -4.56
N VAL A 157 -1.36 10.27 -4.54
CA VAL A 157 -0.89 10.99 -3.37
C VAL A 157 -1.58 12.33 -3.20
N ALA A 158 -1.61 12.78 -1.95
CA ALA A 158 -2.06 14.11 -1.56
C ALA A 158 -1.26 14.58 -0.34
N LYS A 159 -1.44 15.84 0.03
CA LYS A 159 -0.95 16.37 1.30
C LYS A 159 -1.95 16.02 2.40
N ASN A 160 -1.46 15.64 3.56
CA ASN A 160 -2.22 15.29 4.74
C ASN A 160 -1.99 16.35 5.83
N HIS A 161 -3.01 17.15 6.13
CA HIS A 161 -2.98 18.13 7.22
C HIS A 161 -3.58 17.58 8.53
N GLY A 162 -4.19 16.40 8.46
CA GLY A 162 -4.77 15.72 9.60
C GLY A 162 -3.72 15.14 10.56
N SER A 163 -3.85 15.46 11.85
CA SER A 163 -2.94 14.96 12.89
C SER A 163 -3.14 13.48 13.18
N TYR A 164 -4.34 12.94 12.88
CA TYR A 164 -4.69 11.56 13.16
C TYR A 164 -4.06 10.60 12.14
N TRP A 165 -4.20 10.87 10.84
CA TRP A 165 -3.62 10.05 9.78
C TRP A 165 -2.10 10.16 9.67
N ARG A 166 -1.51 11.27 10.17
CA ARG A 166 -0.06 11.47 10.22
C ARG A 166 0.70 10.41 11.03
N LYS A 167 0.04 9.81 12.03
CA LYS A 167 0.73 9.13 13.15
C LYS A 167 0.20 7.73 13.49
N ARG A 168 -1.03 7.37 13.10
CA ARG A 168 -1.75 6.27 13.80
C ARG A 168 -2.47 5.24 12.93
N ARG A 169 -2.59 5.39 11.61
CA ARG A 169 -3.47 4.52 10.81
C ARG A 169 -2.90 3.99 9.50
N GLY A 170 -3.03 2.68 9.36
CA GLY A 170 -3.08 1.98 8.07
C GLY A 170 -4.50 1.46 7.86
N TYR A 171 -4.98 1.57 6.62
CA TYR A 171 -6.33 1.20 6.26
C TYR A 171 -6.33 0.26 5.06
N HIS A 172 -7.01 -0.88 5.19
CA HIS A 172 -7.15 -1.85 4.12
C HIS A 172 -8.63 -2.02 3.77
N ASN A 173 -8.96 -1.93 2.49
CA ASN A 173 -10.29 -2.18 1.97
C ASN A 173 -10.20 -3.27 0.90
N TYR A 174 -11.09 -4.25 1.00
CA TYR A 174 -11.21 -5.36 0.05
C TYR A 174 -12.61 -5.29 -0.57
N PRO A 175 -12.78 -4.54 -1.67
CA PRO A 175 -14.08 -4.37 -2.30
C PRO A 175 -14.56 -5.67 -2.98
N ALA A 176 -15.87 -5.88 -2.96
CA ALA A 176 -16.52 -7.09 -3.49
C ALA A 176 -16.22 -7.33 -4.98
N LEU A 177 -16.21 -8.61 -5.35
CA LEU A 177 -16.36 -9.03 -6.75
C LEU A 177 -17.72 -8.59 -7.29
N PRO A 178 -17.83 -8.22 -8.58
CA PRO A 178 -19.12 -8.19 -9.24
C PRO A 178 -19.79 -9.56 -9.13
N LEU A 179 -21.09 -9.58 -8.82
CA LEU A 179 -21.91 -10.79 -8.61
C LEU A 179 -21.85 -11.81 -9.77
N SER A 180 -21.40 -11.40 -10.96
CA SER A 180 -21.26 -12.25 -12.15
C SER A 180 -20.00 -13.11 -12.18
N ILE A 181 -18.99 -12.83 -11.34
CA ILE A 181 -17.74 -13.61 -11.30
C ILE A 181 -17.76 -14.53 -10.08
N ASN A 182 -18.49 -15.64 -10.23
CA ASN A 182 -18.58 -16.69 -9.23
C ASN A 182 -17.29 -17.57 -9.25
N ARG A 183 -16.12 -16.95 -9.06
CA ARG A 183 -14.86 -17.69 -8.93
C ARG A 183 -14.76 -18.21 -7.50
N ARG A 184 -14.81 -19.53 -7.33
CA ARG A 184 -14.39 -20.19 -6.08
C ARG A 184 -12.89 -19.95 -5.90
N LEU A 185 -12.54 -18.89 -5.16
CA LEU A 185 -11.16 -18.57 -4.83
C LEU A 185 -10.72 -19.50 -3.69
N SER A 186 -9.86 -20.48 -3.99
CA SER A 186 -9.24 -21.36 -3.01
C SER A 186 -8.05 -20.63 -2.40
N GLY A 187 -8.08 -20.21 -1.13
CA GLY A 187 -7.09 -19.30 -0.52
C GLY A 187 -5.63 -19.78 -0.44
N THR A 188 -4.98 -20.03 -1.58
CA THR A 188 -3.55 -20.29 -1.77
C THR A 188 -2.89 -19.06 -2.40
N VAL A 189 -1.56 -18.93 -2.31
CA VAL A 189 -0.80 -17.80 -2.90
C VAL A 189 -1.10 -17.62 -4.40
N ASP A 190 -1.40 -18.71 -5.11
CA ASP A 190 -1.72 -18.70 -6.54
C ASP A 190 -3.19 -18.38 -6.87
N ASN A 191 -4.05 -18.28 -5.85
CA ASN A 191 -5.49 -18.07 -5.99
C ASN A 191 -5.93 -16.98 -4.99
N PRO A 192 -5.83 -15.70 -5.37
CA PRO A 192 -6.10 -14.59 -4.47
C PRO A 192 -7.53 -14.66 -3.96
N THR A 193 -7.78 -14.27 -2.71
CA THR A 193 -9.13 -14.32 -2.10
C THR A 193 -10.04 -13.19 -2.58
N TYR A 194 -9.46 -12.11 -3.11
CA TYR A 194 -10.17 -10.99 -3.73
C TYR A 194 -9.45 -10.59 -5.01
N ASP A 195 -10.19 -10.03 -5.97
CA ASP A 195 -9.63 -9.53 -7.22
C ASP A 195 -8.98 -8.16 -7.10
N LYS A 196 -9.19 -7.46 -5.98
CA LYS A 196 -8.71 -6.10 -5.77
C LYS A 196 -8.55 -5.73 -4.30
N GLN A 197 -7.65 -4.79 -4.04
CA GLN A 197 -7.38 -4.21 -2.73
C GLN A 197 -7.17 -2.71 -2.88
N ILE A 198 -7.64 -1.96 -1.88
CA ILE A 198 -7.24 -0.58 -1.65
C ILE A 198 -6.49 -0.54 -0.32
N THR A 199 -5.27 -0.03 -0.34
CA THR A 199 -4.49 0.23 0.86
C THR A 199 -4.25 1.73 0.95
N THR A 200 -4.73 2.32 2.04
CA THR A 200 -4.59 3.76 2.32
C THR A 200 -3.72 3.94 3.55
N PHE A 201 -2.76 4.86 3.49
CA PHE A 201 -1.94 5.20 4.63
C PHE A 201 -1.53 6.68 4.62
N GLY A 202 -1.33 7.20 5.82
CA GLY A 202 -0.74 8.53 6.06
C GLY A 202 0.59 8.38 6.78
N ILE A 203 1.60 9.16 6.35
CA ILE A 203 2.96 9.11 6.88
C ILE A 203 3.49 10.53 6.95
N GLY A 204 3.46 11.12 8.15
CA GLY A 204 3.61 12.56 8.23
C GLY A 204 2.58 13.24 7.30
N PRO A 205 2.94 14.31 6.58
CA PRO A 205 2.04 15.02 5.69
C PRO A 205 1.84 14.33 4.34
N LEU A 206 2.41 13.14 4.09
CA LEU A 206 2.10 12.36 2.90
C LEU A 206 0.83 11.53 3.15
N PHE A 207 -0.18 11.71 2.31
CA PHE A 207 -1.27 10.76 2.11
C PHE A 207 -0.97 9.95 0.86
N ALA A 208 -1.21 8.64 0.91
CA ALA A 208 -1.20 7.79 -0.26
C ALA A 208 -2.36 6.77 -0.24
N GLN A 209 -2.89 6.51 -1.43
CA GLN A 209 -3.82 5.41 -1.68
C GLN A 209 -3.28 4.56 -2.83
N VAL A 210 -3.17 3.26 -2.55
CA VAL A 210 -2.66 2.24 -3.46
C VAL A 210 -3.78 1.28 -3.77
N VAL A 211 -4.15 1.19 -5.04
CA VAL A 211 -5.06 0.18 -5.56
C VAL A 211 -4.25 -0.84 -6.33
N SER A 212 -4.51 -2.12 -6.07
CA SER A 212 -4.02 -3.25 -6.86
C SER A 212 -5.18 -4.17 -7.18
N GLY A 213 -5.19 -4.75 -8.38
CA GLY A 213 -6.20 -5.74 -8.72
C GLY A 213 -6.20 -6.17 -10.19
N GLN A 214 -6.96 -7.23 -10.45
CA GLN A 214 -7.15 -7.81 -11.79
C GLN A 214 -8.36 -7.18 -12.52
N ASP A 215 -9.20 -6.40 -11.82
CA ASP A 215 -10.26 -5.59 -12.41
C ASP A 215 -9.70 -4.24 -12.90
N PHE A 216 -9.30 -4.19 -14.18
CA PHE A 216 -8.73 -2.98 -14.76
C PHE A 216 -9.72 -1.82 -14.89
N ASN A 217 -11.03 -2.08 -14.93
CA ASN A 217 -12.03 -1.02 -14.97
C ASN A 217 -12.10 -0.32 -13.61
N PHE A 218 -12.08 -1.09 -12.53
CA PHE A 218 -12.01 -0.54 -11.18
C PHE A 218 -10.76 0.34 -10.97
N VAL A 219 -9.60 -0.15 -11.42
CA VAL A 219 -8.33 0.59 -11.34
C VAL A 219 -8.40 1.89 -12.18
N ALA A 220 -8.99 1.82 -13.37
CA ALA A 220 -9.20 2.98 -14.22
C ALA A 220 -10.15 4.01 -13.58
N HIS A 221 -11.26 3.56 -12.98
CA HIS A 221 -12.19 4.45 -12.26
C HIS A 221 -11.50 5.16 -11.08
N HIS A 222 -10.69 4.44 -10.30
CA HIS A 222 -9.89 5.06 -9.24
C HIS A 222 -8.99 6.16 -9.79
N PHE A 223 -8.27 5.89 -10.90
CA PHE A 223 -7.42 6.87 -11.57
C PHE A 223 -8.21 8.10 -12.05
N PHE A 224 -9.31 7.92 -12.80
CA PHE A 224 -10.09 9.03 -13.34
C PHE A 224 -10.68 9.90 -12.25
N ALA A 225 -11.22 9.26 -11.22
CA ALA A 225 -11.81 9.97 -10.13
C ALA A 225 -10.71 10.71 -9.34
N ALA A 226 -9.53 10.13 -9.16
CA ALA A 226 -8.40 10.81 -8.52
C ALA A 226 -7.95 12.08 -9.29
N GLN A 227 -7.94 12.03 -10.63
CA GLN A 227 -7.69 13.22 -11.46
C GLN A 227 -8.76 14.30 -11.20
N LYS A 228 -10.04 13.92 -11.14
CA LYS A 228 -11.15 14.84 -10.88
C LYS A 228 -11.03 15.57 -9.54
N PHE A 229 -10.48 14.91 -8.51
CA PHE A 229 -10.29 15.51 -7.18
C PHE A 229 -8.92 16.20 -7.00
N GLY A 230 -8.09 16.28 -8.04
CA GLY A 230 -6.78 16.95 -7.97
C GLY A 230 -5.75 16.20 -7.13
N PHE A 231 -5.84 14.87 -7.07
CA PHE A 231 -4.77 14.06 -6.50
C PHE A 231 -3.56 14.03 -7.42
N GLY A 232 -2.37 13.93 -6.83
CA GLY A 232 -1.15 13.63 -7.57
C GLY A 232 -1.17 12.18 -8.02
N ILE A 233 -1.18 11.96 -9.33
CA ILE A 233 -1.11 10.61 -9.88
C ILE A 233 0.35 10.19 -10.01
N LEU A 234 0.71 9.10 -9.34
CA LEU A 234 2.02 8.48 -9.48
C LEU A 234 2.00 7.33 -10.48
N PHE A 235 0.90 6.54 -10.48
CA PHE A 235 0.72 5.44 -11.42
C PHE A 235 -0.78 5.16 -11.71
N PRO A 236 -1.17 4.77 -12.93
CA PRO A 236 -0.38 4.82 -14.15
C PRO A 236 -0.11 6.28 -14.56
N ARG A 237 1.05 6.54 -15.18
CA ARG A 237 1.38 7.86 -15.72
C ARG A 237 1.79 7.71 -17.18
N HIS A 238 1.18 8.52 -18.05
CA HIS A 238 1.42 8.46 -19.49
C HIS A 238 2.43 9.49 -19.98
N ASP A 239 2.68 10.54 -19.19
CA ASP A 239 3.65 11.58 -19.49
C ASP A 239 4.90 11.45 -18.59
N SER A 240 6.00 12.01 -19.09
CA SER A 240 7.23 12.20 -18.32
C SER A 240 7.30 13.61 -17.73
N SER A 241 6.16 14.27 -17.49
CA SER A 241 6.17 15.57 -16.84
C SER A 241 6.50 15.40 -15.35
N PRO A 242 7.15 16.39 -14.71
CA PRO A 242 7.24 16.41 -13.26
C PRO A 242 5.86 16.54 -12.59
N LEU A 243 5.70 16.05 -11.37
CA LEU A 243 4.52 16.32 -10.54
C LEU A 243 4.74 17.62 -9.77
N ASP A 244 3.93 18.65 -10.04
CA ASP A 244 3.90 19.86 -9.23
C ASP A 244 3.23 19.56 -7.87
N THR A 245 4.03 19.55 -6.81
CA THR A 245 3.53 19.22 -5.47
C THR A 245 2.78 20.38 -4.83
N THR A 246 2.93 21.61 -5.36
CA THR A 246 2.23 22.79 -4.85
C THR A 246 0.73 22.73 -5.15
N GLN A 247 0.36 22.00 -6.22
CA GLN A 247 -1.02 21.79 -6.65
C GLN A 247 -1.69 20.60 -5.97
N LEU A 248 -0.97 19.83 -5.14
CA LEU A 248 -1.57 18.67 -4.46
C LEU A 248 -2.64 19.11 -3.47
N HIS A 249 -3.78 18.42 -3.53
CA HIS A 249 -4.87 18.62 -2.60
C HIS A 249 -4.42 18.45 -1.15
N ASN A 250 -4.88 19.32 -0.25
CA ASN A 250 -4.64 19.23 1.18
C ASN A 250 -5.84 18.58 1.86
N LEU A 251 -5.67 17.34 2.32
CA LEU A 251 -6.72 16.57 2.97
C LEU A 251 -6.70 16.76 4.49
N SER A 252 -7.89 16.95 5.05
CA SER A 252 -8.18 16.81 6.48
C SER A 252 -8.43 15.35 6.86
N ASP A 253 -8.37 15.04 8.16
CA ASP A 253 -8.71 13.70 8.67
C ASP A 253 -10.14 13.28 8.29
N HIS A 254 -11.09 14.23 8.24
CA HIS A 254 -12.47 13.99 7.84
C HIS A 254 -12.54 13.54 6.38
N GLN A 255 -11.93 14.29 5.46
CA GLN A 255 -11.90 13.93 4.03
C GLN A 255 -11.23 12.58 3.80
N ILE A 256 -10.14 12.27 4.52
CA ILE A 256 -9.50 10.96 4.42
C ILE A 256 -10.45 9.86 4.93
N ASN A 257 -11.16 10.08 6.03
CA ASN A 257 -12.14 9.12 6.52
C ASN A 257 -13.31 8.94 5.54
N ASP A 258 -13.77 10.01 4.89
CA ASP A 258 -14.82 9.93 3.86
C ASP A 258 -14.38 9.09 2.66
N LEU A 259 -13.17 9.34 2.14
CA LEU A 259 -12.58 8.57 1.04
C LEU A 259 -12.48 7.07 1.36
N ASN A 260 -12.28 6.74 2.64
CA ASN A 260 -12.13 5.36 3.08
C ASN A 260 -13.47 4.70 3.48
N SER A 261 -14.44 5.46 4.00
CA SER A 261 -15.68 4.94 4.58
C SER A 261 -16.76 4.57 3.56
N GLN A 262 -16.76 5.17 2.37
CA GLN A 262 -17.85 5.03 1.40
C GLN A 262 -17.76 3.75 0.54
N ILE A 263 -18.86 3.37 -0.12
CA ILE A 263 -18.83 2.74 -1.46
C ILE A 263 -17.71 3.46 -2.22
N PRO A 264 -16.68 2.79 -2.78
CA PRO A 264 -15.53 3.49 -3.33
C PRO A 264 -16.03 4.68 -4.13
N TRP A 265 -15.65 5.88 -3.71
CA TRP A 265 -16.25 7.16 -4.13
C TRP A 265 -16.26 7.33 -5.66
N PHE A 266 -15.41 6.56 -6.35
CA PHE A 266 -15.33 6.42 -7.79
C PHE A 266 -16.36 5.47 -8.44
N LEU A 267 -17.26 4.83 -7.69
CA LEU A 267 -18.43 4.12 -8.21
C LEU A 267 -19.62 5.06 -8.48
N HIS A 268 -19.49 6.34 -8.11
CA HIS A 268 -20.49 7.39 -8.37
C HIS A 268 -20.11 8.30 -9.57
N VAL A 269 -19.02 7.98 -10.26
CA VAL A 269 -18.53 8.67 -11.47
C VAL A 269 -18.82 7.78 -12.68
#